data_AF-A9UVD7-F1
#
_entry.id   AF-A9UVD7-F1
#
_cell.length_a   1.000
_cell.length_b   1.000
_cell.length_c   1.000
_cell.angle_alpha   90.00
_cell.angle_beta   90.00
_cell.angle_gamma   90.00
#
_symmetry.space_group_name_H-M   'P 1'
#
loop_
_entity.id
_entity.type
_entity.pdbx_description
1 polymer ?
#
loop_
_entity_poly.entity_id
_entity_poly.type
_entity_poly.pdbx_seq_one_letter_code
_entity_poly.pdbx_strand_id
1 'polypeptide(L)'
;MLPKKLKTAGYATHQVGKWHLGQTHVGNTPVGHGFDSSFGYLGGAEDHWNHTNGGCDCGTAFDMWNSTAPAYSVANDGIYGDEHFWRHAERIIEAHDPAQPLFMYIALQTMHAPQEVPSAYSTLYNGTENFNVEQGMATFADEVYGNVTAALKAKGMWDNLLLVLILVVDEKVSGSMANNYPLRGGKRTAWEGGMRVNSFVQGGLLPQAALGTEKHGYIHVADW
;
A
#
# COMPACT_ATOMS: atom_id res chain seq x y z
N MET A 1 -15.39 -11.17 1.95
CA MET A 1 -14.45 -10.03 1.86
C MET A 1 -14.79 -9.02 2.94
N LEU A 2 -13.76 -8.54 3.64
CA LEU A 2 -13.85 -7.52 4.70
C LEU A 2 -14.63 -6.25 4.28
N PRO A 3 -14.34 -5.58 3.13
CA PRO A 3 -15.07 -4.38 2.72
C PRO A 3 -16.58 -4.59 2.56
N LYS A 4 -17.04 -5.73 2.01
CA LYS A 4 -18.50 -6.04 1.95
C LYS A 4 -19.15 -6.06 3.33
N LYS A 5 -18.47 -6.63 4.33
CA LYS A 5 -18.98 -6.69 5.71
C LYS A 5 -19.00 -5.31 6.36
N LEU A 6 -17.95 -4.52 6.18
CA LEU A 6 -17.86 -3.16 6.70
C LEU A 6 -18.88 -2.23 6.05
N LYS A 7 -19.11 -2.36 4.74
CA LYS A 7 -20.16 -1.64 4.03
C LYS A 7 -21.55 -1.92 4.60
N THR A 8 -21.86 -3.19 4.92
CA THR A 8 -23.12 -3.54 5.62
C THR A 8 -23.21 -2.90 7.01
N ALA A 9 -22.08 -2.65 7.67
CA ALA A 9 -22.01 -1.92 8.95
C ALA A 9 -22.00 -0.39 8.78
N GLY A 10 -22.21 0.14 7.57
CA GLY A 10 -22.32 1.57 7.29
C GLY A 10 -21.01 2.28 6.93
N TYR A 11 -19.90 1.55 6.78
CA TYR A 11 -18.61 2.15 6.40
C TYR A 11 -18.62 2.60 4.95
N ALA A 12 -18.06 3.79 4.70
CA ALA A 12 -17.53 4.14 3.39
C ALA A 12 -16.25 3.34 3.16
N THR A 13 -16.14 2.67 2.01
CA THR A 13 -15.07 1.70 1.74
C THR A 13 -14.26 2.11 0.52
N HIS A 14 -12.96 2.34 0.71
CA HIS A 14 -12.07 2.80 -0.35
C HIS A 14 -10.82 1.93 -0.45
N GLN A 15 -10.40 1.60 -1.66
CA GLN A 15 -9.13 0.93 -1.93
C GLN A 15 -8.20 1.86 -2.70
N VAL A 16 -6.92 1.89 -2.33
CA VAL A 16 -5.90 2.68 -3.01
C VAL A 16 -4.66 1.82 -3.23
N GLY A 17 -4.12 1.81 -4.45
CA GLY A 17 -2.92 1.08 -4.83
C GLY A 17 -3.18 -0.32 -5.39
N LYS A 18 -2.28 -1.27 -5.09
CA LYS A 18 -2.29 -2.63 -5.64
C LYS A 18 -3.54 -3.43 -5.27
N TRP A 19 -4.11 -4.15 -6.24
CA TRP A 19 -5.18 -5.12 -5.99
C TRP A 19 -4.71 -6.58 -5.96
N HIS A 20 -4.26 -7.12 -7.10
CA HIS A 20 -3.69 -8.46 -7.25
C HIS A 20 -4.60 -9.65 -6.83
N LEU A 21 -5.93 -9.48 -6.79
CA LEU A 21 -6.89 -10.56 -6.50
C LEU A 21 -7.80 -10.93 -7.69
N GLY A 22 -7.39 -10.52 -8.89
CA GLY A 22 -8.02 -10.89 -10.15
C GLY A 22 -8.54 -9.70 -10.94
N GLN A 23 -8.50 -9.84 -12.27
CA GLN A 23 -8.82 -8.75 -13.21
C GLN A 23 -9.55 -9.23 -14.47
N THR A 24 -9.94 -10.52 -14.50
CA THR A 24 -10.59 -11.15 -15.67
C THR A 24 -12.08 -10.80 -15.81
N HIS A 25 -12.71 -10.32 -14.73
CA HIS A 25 -14.11 -9.94 -14.70
C HIS A 25 -14.29 -8.78 -13.72
N VAL A 26 -15.24 -7.87 -13.96
CA VAL A 26 -15.53 -6.74 -13.06
C VAL A 26 -15.86 -7.20 -11.63
N GLY A 27 -16.46 -8.39 -11.50
CA GLY A 27 -16.73 -9.01 -10.20
C GLY A 27 -15.48 -9.35 -9.39
N ASN A 28 -14.30 -9.42 -10.02
CA ASN A 28 -13.03 -9.73 -9.39
C ASN A 28 -12.23 -8.47 -9.00
N THR A 29 -12.66 -7.27 -9.42
CA THR A 29 -11.98 -6.00 -9.11
C THR A 29 -12.34 -5.52 -7.68
N PRO A 30 -11.65 -4.50 -7.13
CA PRO A 30 -11.98 -3.97 -5.80
C PRO A 30 -13.48 -3.61 -5.65
N VAL A 31 -14.06 -2.94 -6.64
CA VAL A 31 -15.49 -2.57 -6.64
C VAL A 31 -16.39 -3.81 -6.62
N GLY A 32 -16.07 -4.84 -7.41
CA GLY A 32 -16.75 -6.14 -7.36
C GLY A 32 -16.63 -6.86 -6.00
N HIS A 33 -15.58 -6.53 -5.24
CA HIS A 33 -15.28 -7.08 -3.92
C HIS A 33 -15.73 -6.20 -2.75
N GLY A 34 -16.52 -5.16 -2.99
CA GLY A 34 -17.28 -4.44 -1.96
C GLY A 34 -16.75 -3.07 -1.59
N PHE A 35 -15.72 -2.57 -2.28
CA PHE A 35 -15.29 -1.18 -2.15
C PHE A 35 -16.25 -0.25 -2.90
N ASP A 36 -16.54 0.93 -2.35
CA ASP A 36 -17.32 2.00 -2.97
C ASP A 36 -16.52 2.71 -4.06
N SER A 37 -15.22 2.91 -3.84
CA SER A 37 -14.29 3.37 -4.88
C SER A 37 -12.95 2.66 -4.79
N SER A 38 -12.23 2.66 -5.90
CA SER A 38 -10.83 2.24 -5.94
C SER A 38 -9.99 3.13 -6.84
N PHE A 39 -8.71 3.28 -6.52
CA PHE A 39 -7.73 3.92 -7.39
C PHE A 39 -6.39 3.20 -7.28
N GLY A 40 -5.91 2.63 -8.37
CA GLY A 40 -4.69 1.82 -8.38
C GLY A 40 -4.68 0.79 -9.49
N TYR A 41 -3.74 -0.14 -9.43
CA TYR A 41 -3.57 -1.16 -10.47
C TYR A 41 -4.09 -2.53 -10.06
N LEU A 42 -4.54 -3.29 -11.07
CA LEU A 42 -5.19 -4.57 -10.83
C LEU A 42 -4.21 -5.75 -10.74
N GLY A 43 -3.09 -5.66 -11.45
CA GLY A 43 -2.06 -6.67 -11.54
C GLY A 43 -1.17 -6.83 -10.31
N GLY A 44 -0.12 -7.63 -10.47
CA GLY A 44 0.86 -7.92 -9.42
C GLY A 44 2.04 -6.96 -9.35
N ALA A 45 2.30 -6.22 -10.42
CA ALA A 45 3.34 -5.20 -10.54
C ALA A 45 3.07 -4.38 -11.81
N GLU A 46 3.60 -3.17 -11.85
CA GLU A 46 3.67 -2.29 -13.02
C GLU A 46 4.95 -1.45 -12.95
N ASP A 47 5.21 -0.65 -13.97
CA ASP A 47 6.21 0.41 -13.95
C ASP A 47 5.73 1.57 -13.06
N HIS A 48 6.60 2.12 -12.21
CA HIS A 48 6.18 3.12 -11.23
C HIS A 48 5.86 4.49 -11.85
N TRP A 49 6.23 4.75 -13.10
CA TRP A 49 6.12 6.08 -13.73
C TRP A 49 5.10 6.13 -14.87
N ASN A 50 5.06 5.09 -15.70
CA ASN A 50 4.14 5.02 -16.84
C ASN A 50 2.92 4.13 -16.56
N HIS A 51 2.91 3.42 -15.43
CA HIS A 51 1.82 2.55 -14.97
C HIS A 51 1.44 1.48 -16.00
N THR A 52 2.45 0.95 -16.69
CA THR A 52 2.28 -0.15 -17.63
C THR A 52 2.85 -1.45 -17.08
N ASN A 53 2.28 -2.55 -17.52
CA ASN A 53 2.67 -3.90 -17.15
C ASN A 53 2.88 -4.73 -18.43
N GLY A 54 4.04 -5.38 -18.54
CA GLY A 54 4.44 -6.22 -19.68
C GLY A 54 4.16 -7.72 -19.51
N GLY A 55 3.28 -8.11 -18.58
CA GLY A 55 3.09 -9.49 -18.16
C GLY A 55 2.09 -10.35 -18.96
N CYS A 56 1.50 -9.84 -20.06
CA CYS A 56 0.54 -10.59 -20.87
C CYS A 56 1.09 -10.94 -22.26
N ASP A 57 0.52 -11.98 -22.89
CA ASP A 57 0.73 -12.29 -24.32
C ASP A 57 0.31 -11.13 -25.25
N CYS A 58 -0.40 -10.14 -24.71
CA CYS A 58 -0.79 -8.91 -25.38
C CYS A 58 0.29 -7.80 -25.40
N GLY A 59 1.47 -8.04 -24.82
CA GLY A 59 2.55 -7.07 -24.70
C GLY A 59 2.41 -6.16 -23.49
N THR A 60 2.84 -4.92 -23.62
CA THR A 60 2.76 -3.90 -22.56
C THR A 60 1.40 -3.22 -22.59
N ALA A 61 0.69 -3.22 -21.45
CA ALA A 61 -0.61 -2.57 -21.28
C ALA A 61 -0.61 -1.64 -20.07
N PHE A 62 -1.36 -0.55 -20.15
CA PHE A 62 -1.61 0.34 -19.02
C PHE A 62 -2.52 -0.34 -17.99
N ASP A 63 -2.12 -0.32 -16.71
CA ASP A 63 -2.82 -1.02 -15.63
C ASP A 63 -3.22 -0.08 -14.48
N MET A 64 -3.32 1.23 -14.67
CA MET A 64 -3.91 2.12 -13.65
C MET A 64 -5.43 2.29 -13.85
N TRP A 65 -6.20 2.16 -12.78
CA TRP A 65 -7.67 2.22 -12.81
C TRP A 65 -8.22 3.21 -11.81
N ASN A 66 -9.29 3.90 -12.22
CA ASN A 66 -10.18 4.63 -11.33
C ASN A 66 -11.53 3.91 -11.30
N SER A 67 -11.71 3.12 -10.25
CA SER A 67 -12.87 2.27 -10.00
C SER A 67 -13.12 1.24 -11.12
N THR A 68 -13.88 1.60 -12.14
CA THR A 68 -14.30 0.67 -13.22
C THR A 68 -13.74 1.04 -14.58
N ALA A 69 -12.96 2.12 -14.68
CA ALA A 69 -12.39 2.59 -15.92
C ALA A 69 -10.87 2.82 -15.79
N PRO A 70 -10.10 2.68 -16.88
CA PRO A 70 -8.69 3.04 -16.89
C PRO A 70 -8.49 4.52 -16.55
N ALA A 71 -7.51 4.82 -15.70
CA ALA A 71 -7.16 6.17 -15.27
C ALA A 71 -6.19 6.85 -16.24
N TYR A 72 -6.53 6.95 -17.53
CA TYR A 72 -5.61 7.48 -18.55
C TYR A 72 -5.12 8.91 -18.29
N SER A 73 -5.81 9.68 -17.44
CA SER A 73 -5.38 11.03 -17.05
C SER A 73 -4.05 11.06 -16.30
N VAL A 74 -3.61 9.94 -15.72
CA VAL A 74 -2.32 9.83 -15.03
C VAL A 74 -1.27 9.07 -15.85
N ALA A 75 -1.58 8.72 -17.11
CA ALA A 75 -0.64 8.02 -17.95
C ALA A 75 0.52 8.93 -18.37
N ASN A 76 1.76 8.56 -18.03
CA ASN A 76 2.99 9.29 -18.39
C ASN A 76 3.01 10.76 -17.95
N ASP A 77 2.38 11.10 -16.83
CA ASP A 77 2.38 12.46 -16.29
C ASP A 77 3.68 12.82 -15.53
N GLY A 78 4.60 11.86 -15.42
CA GLY A 78 5.89 12.01 -14.75
C GLY A 78 5.80 11.96 -13.22
N ILE A 79 4.64 11.59 -12.67
CA ILE A 79 4.42 11.43 -11.25
C ILE A 79 4.61 9.97 -10.87
N TYR A 80 5.29 9.72 -9.75
CA TYR A 80 5.54 8.39 -9.24
C TYR A 80 4.23 7.73 -8.77
N GLY A 81 4.02 6.44 -8.98
CA GLY A 81 2.74 5.75 -8.77
C GLY A 81 2.22 5.88 -7.34
N ASP A 82 3.06 5.64 -6.34
CA ASP A 82 2.69 5.84 -4.94
C ASP A 82 2.40 7.30 -4.59
N GLU A 83 2.91 8.28 -5.37
CA GLU A 83 2.54 9.69 -5.23
C GLU A 83 1.07 9.93 -5.57
N HIS A 84 0.57 9.28 -6.62
CA HIS A 84 -0.86 9.27 -6.93
C HIS A 84 -1.67 8.60 -5.83
N PHE A 85 -1.18 7.51 -5.24
CA PHE A 85 -1.89 6.79 -4.19
C PHE A 85 -2.07 7.65 -2.94
N TRP A 86 -1.03 8.27 -2.39
CA TRP A 86 -1.20 9.07 -1.18
C TRP A 86 -2.06 10.32 -1.42
N ARG A 87 -1.89 11.00 -2.56
CA ARG A 87 -2.77 12.12 -2.95
C ARG A 87 -4.23 11.71 -3.09
N HIS A 88 -4.49 10.51 -3.62
CA HIS A 88 -5.85 9.99 -3.73
C HIS A 88 -6.44 9.67 -2.34
N ALA A 89 -5.64 9.06 -1.45
CA ALA A 89 -6.04 8.81 -0.07
C ALA A 89 -6.36 10.11 0.69
N GLU A 90 -5.54 11.15 0.54
CA GLU A 90 -5.79 12.47 1.11
C GLU A 90 -7.10 13.08 0.61
N ARG A 91 -7.36 13.06 -0.70
CA ARG A 91 -8.61 13.56 -1.28
C ARG A 91 -9.83 12.84 -0.71
N ILE A 92 -9.73 11.52 -0.50
CA ILE A 92 -10.80 10.76 0.16
C ILE A 92 -10.99 11.28 1.59
N ILE A 93 -9.92 11.39 2.38
CA ILE A 93 -9.97 11.84 3.78
C ILE A 93 -10.55 13.26 3.88
N GLU A 94 -10.10 14.17 3.03
CA GLU A 94 -10.55 15.56 2.99
C GLU A 94 -12.04 15.67 2.63
N ALA A 95 -12.50 14.88 1.66
CA ALA A 95 -13.90 14.87 1.23
C ALA A 95 -14.83 14.09 2.17
N HIS A 96 -14.28 13.22 3.02
CA HIS A 96 -15.06 12.31 3.88
C HIS A 96 -15.90 13.06 4.92
N ASP A 97 -17.12 12.58 5.17
CA ASP A 97 -17.96 13.03 6.28
C ASP A 97 -17.59 12.25 7.56
N PRO A 98 -17.01 12.90 8.59
CA PRO A 98 -16.62 12.22 9.82
C PRO A 98 -17.77 11.54 10.57
N ALA A 99 -19.04 11.86 10.27
CA ALA A 99 -20.20 11.17 10.84
C ALA A 99 -20.38 9.74 10.30
N GLN A 100 -19.85 9.44 9.12
CA GLN A 100 -19.81 8.10 8.55
C GLN A 100 -18.49 7.41 8.89
N PRO A 101 -18.46 6.13 9.29
CA PRO A 101 -17.20 5.43 9.51
C PRO A 101 -16.45 5.20 8.17
N LEU A 102 -15.12 5.30 8.19
CA LEU A 102 -14.26 5.13 7.03
C LEU A 102 -13.44 3.84 7.13
N PHE A 103 -13.44 3.04 6.07
CA PHE A 103 -12.50 1.96 5.86
C PHE A 103 -11.68 2.24 4.60
N MET A 104 -10.37 2.36 4.76
CA MET A 104 -9.45 2.55 3.64
C MET A 104 -8.40 1.44 3.64
N TYR A 105 -8.26 0.75 2.51
CA TYR A 105 -7.20 -0.21 2.26
C TYR A 105 -6.16 0.42 1.32
N ILE A 106 -5.01 0.81 1.87
CA ILE A 106 -3.90 1.40 1.12
C ILE A 106 -2.84 0.32 0.92
N ALA A 107 -2.61 -0.07 -0.33
CA ALA A 107 -1.68 -1.11 -0.73
C ALA A 107 -0.60 -0.52 -1.65
N LEU A 108 0.48 -0.04 -1.06
CA LEU A 108 1.58 0.61 -1.77
C LEU A 108 2.29 -0.35 -2.75
N GLN A 109 2.85 0.22 -3.81
CA GLN A 109 3.71 -0.50 -4.75
C GLN A 109 5.19 -0.36 -4.39
N THR A 110 5.58 0.79 -3.83
CA THR A 110 6.96 1.05 -3.42
C THR A 110 7.51 -0.09 -2.57
N MET A 111 8.81 -0.35 -2.71
CA MET A 111 9.51 -1.54 -2.19
C MET A 111 9.13 -2.88 -2.87
N HIS A 112 8.43 -2.85 -4.02
CA HIS A 112 8.36 -3.95 -4.97
C HIS A 112 9.09 -3.58 -6.27
N ALA A 113 9.63 -4.58 -6.98
CA ALA A 113 10.21 -4.38 -8.31
C ALA A 113 9.21 -3.74 -9.30
N PRO A 114 9.68 -2.88 -10.23
CA PRO A 114 11.08 -2.51 -10.47
C PRO A 114 11.67 -1.58 -9.39
N GLN A 115 13.00 -1.58 -9.25
CA GLN A 115 13.72 -0.75 -8.26
C GLN A 115 13.83 0.68 -8.79
N GLU A 116 12.83 1.49 -8.51
CA GLU A 116 12.68 2.85 -8.99
C GLU A 116 12.18 3.74 -7.86
N VAL A 117 12.68 4.96 -7.78
CA VAL A 117 12.22 5.97 -6.82
C VAL A 117 12.61 7.35 -7.35
N PRO A 118 11.89 8.45 -7.03
CA PRO A 118 12.36 9.78 -7.38
C PRO A 118 13.77 10.01 -6.82
N SER A 119 14.67 10.56 -7.65
CA SER A 119 16.10 10.63 -7.34
C SER A 119 16.41 11.37 -6.03
N ALA A 120 15.56 12.32 -5.64
CA ALA A 120 15.69 13.02 -4.36
C ALA A 120 15.79 12.05 -3.18
N TYR A 121 15.04 10.95 -3.17
CA TYR A 121 15.05 9.96 -2.10
C TYR A 121 16.29 9.07 -2.15
N SER A 122 16.68 8.59 -3.34
CA SER A 122 17.89 7.75 -3.45
C SER A 122 19.16 8.54 -3.13
N THR A 123 19.22 9.83 -3.46
CA THR A 123 20.41 10.66 -3.18
C THR A 123 20.67 10.88 -1.69
N LEU A 124 19.67 10.72 -0.82
CA LEU A 124 19.86 10.75 0.64
C LEU A 124 20.84 9.70 1.15
N TYR A 125 21.00 8.63 0.38
CA TYR A 125 21.82 7.48 0.70
C TYR A 125 23.13 7.43 -0.12
N ASN A 126 23.50 8.50 -0.81
CA ASN A 126 24.77 8.56 -1.51
C ASN A 126 25.95 8.25 -0.57
N GLY A 127 26.79 7.30 -0.94
CA GLY A 127 27.92 6.85 -0.12
C GLY A 127 27.60 5.70 0.85
N THR A 128 26.35 5.25 0.94
CA THR A 128 26.09 3.88 1.39
C THR A 128 26.45 2.88 0.28
N GLU A 129 26.61 1.62 0.64
CA GLU A 129 26.74 0.52 -0.34
C GLU A 129 25.59 0.53 -1.38
N ASN A 130 25.67 -0.27 -2.46
CA ASN A 130 24.89 -0.17 -3.72
C ASN A 130 23.34 -0.38 -3.67
N PHE A 131 22.61 0.24 -2.74
CA PHE A 131 21.17 0.01 -2.50
C PHE A 131 20.42 1.28 -2.09
N ASN A 132 20.92 2.41 -2.56
CA ASN A 132 20.34 3.74 -2.32
C ASN A 132 18.91 3.85 -2.83
N VAL A 133 18.57 3.09 -3.89
CA VAL A 133 17.22 3.08 -4.47
C VAL A 133 16.24 2.41 -3.52
N GLU A 134 16.53 1.21 -3.03
CA GLU A 134 15.71 0.48 -2.06
C GLU A 134 15.51 1.27 -0.76
N GLN A 135 16.58 1.90 -0.27
CA GLN A 135 16.51 2.76 0.90
C GLN A 135 15.63 3.98 0.63
N GLY A 136 15.80 4.61 -0.53
CA GLY A 136 14.93 5.71 -0.98
C GLY A 136 13.46 5.29 -1.10
N MET A 137 13.17 4.09 -1.61
CA MET A 137 11.81 3.55 -1.69
C MET A 137 11.18 3.38 -0.30
N ALA A 138 11.95 2.93 0.69
CA ALA A 138 11.51 2.84 2.08
C ALA A 138 11.25 4.22 2.70
N THR A 139 12.10 5.22 2.42
CA THR A 139 11.86 6.62 2.83
C THR A 139 10.61 7.19 2.18
N PHE A 140 10.40 6.92 0.88
CA PHE A 140 9.19 7.35 0.18
C PHE A 140 7.95 6.73 0.83
N ALA A 141 8.00 5.43 1.17
CA ALA A 141 6.91 4.78 1.88
C ALA A 141 6.60 5.45 3.23
N ASP A 142 7.64 5.80 4.00
CA ASP A 142 7.51 6.53 5.26
C ASP A 142 6.84 7.91 5.06
N GLU A 143 7.23 8.65 4.01
CA GLU A 143 6.58 9.92 3.66
C GLU A 143 5.10 9.74 3.32
N VAL A 144 4.74 8.70 2.57
CA VAL A 144 3.32 8.37 2.29
C VAL A 144 2.53 8.16 3.57
N TYR A 145 3.08 7.38 4.52
CA TYR A 145 2.43 7.20 5.83
C TYR A 145 2.34 8.52 6.60
N GLY A 146 3.38 9.35 6.55
CA GLY A 146 3.40 10.69 7.13
C GLY A 146 2.25 11.57 6.61
N ASN A 147 2.11 11.66 5.29
CA ASN A 147 1.07 12.48 4.63
C ASN A 147 -0.34 11.99 4.97
N VAL A 148 -0.61 10.69 4.84
CA VAL A 148 -1.92 10.10 5.16
C VAL A 148 -2.30 10.31 6.64
N THR A 149 -1.35 10.07 7.56
CA THR A 149 -1.64 10.27 8.99
C THR A 149 -1.77 11.74 9.37
N ALA A 150 -1.06 12.64 8.71
CA ALA A 150 -1.23 14.08 8.86
C ALA A 150 -2.62 14.54 8.39
N ALA A 151 -3.09 14.05 7.23
CA ALA A 151 -4.43 14.34 6.72
C ALA A 151 -5.53 13.84 7.68
N LEU A 152 -5.39 12.62 8.21
CA LEU A 152 -6.33 12.07 9.21
C LEU A 152 -6.38 12.91 10.49
N LYS A 153 -5.22 13.40 10.96
CA LYS A 153 -5.15 14.31 12.12
C LYS A 153 -5.78 15.67 11.83
N ALA A 154 -5.46 16.27 10.68
CA ALA A 154 -6.01 17.55 10.26
C ALA A 154 -7.54 17.51 10.10
N LYS A 155 -8.08 16.38 9.63
CA LYS A 155 -9.52 16.12 9.52
C LYS A 155 -10.19 15.81 10.86
N GLY A 156 -9.43 15.66 11.95
CA GLY A 156 -9.96 15.33 13.28
C GLY A 156 -10.42 13.87 13.42
N MET A 157 -9.94 12.97 12.55
CA MET A 157 -10.34 11.56 12.56
C MET A 157 -9.41 10.67 13.40
N TRP A 158 -8.25 11.20 13.81
CA TRP A 158 -7.20 10.42 14.48
C TRP A 158 -7.65 9.79 15.81
N ASP A 159 -8.46 10.50 16.60
CA ASP A 159 -8.86 10.06 17.94
C ASP A 159 -9.77 8.82 17.91
N ASN A 160 -10.48 8.61 16.79
CA ASN A 160 -11.34 7.45 16.56
C ASN A 160 -10.83 6.57 15.41
N LEU A 161 -9.51 6.51 15.23
CA LEU A 161 -8.85 5.73 14.19
C LEU A 161 -8.21 4.46 14.79
N LEU A 162 -8.33 3.35 14.06
CA LEU A 162 -7.47 2.19 14.17
C LEU A 162 -6.68 2.05 12.86
N LEU A 163 -5.39 2.36 12.89
CA LEU A 163 -4.46 2.16 11.79
C LEU A 163 -3.73 0.83 12.01
N VAL A 164 -3.76 -0.03 11.00
CA VAL A 164 -3.02 -1.29 10.99
C VAL A 164 -2.03 -1.24 9.85
N LEU A 165 -0.74 -1.32 10.16
CA LEU A 165 0.31 -1.46 9.16
C LEU A 165 0.77 -2.91 9.13
N ILE A 166 0.79 -3.51 7.95
CA ILE A 166 1.30 -4.85 7.70
C ILE A 166 2.25 -4.76 6.51
N LEU A 167 3.53 -5.04 6.73
CA LEU A 167 4.45 -5.20 5.61
C LEU A 167 4.21 -6.57 4.94
N VAL A 168 4.54 -6.65 3.67
CA VAL A 168 4.59 -7.92 2.94
C VAL A 168 6.04 -8.22 2.59
N VAL A 169 6.40 -9.50 2.51
CA VAL A 169 7.77 -9.88 2.16
C VAL A 169 7.99 -9.69 0.67
N ASP A 170 8.93 -8.82 0.31
CA ASP A 170 9.38 -8.69 -1.07
C ASP A 170 10.62 -9.55 -1.40
N GLU A 171 10.89 -9.74 -2.70
CA GLU A 171 11.95 -10.60 -3.18
C GLU A 171 13.33 -10.00 -2.91
N LYS A 172 14.28 -10.87 -2.61
CA LYS A 172 15.66 -10.60 -2.98
C LYS A 172 15.78 -10.77 -4.49
N VAL A 173 15.39 -9.75 -5.25
CA VAL A 173 15.72 -9.67 -6.68
C VAL A 173 17.24 -9.72 -6.81
N SER A 174 17.77 -10.26 -7.90
CA SER A 174 19.20 -10.08 -8.19
C SER A 174 19.52 -8.58 -8.18
N GLY A 175 20.34 -8.13 -7.22
CA GLY A 175 20.63 -6.71 -7.01
C GLY A 175 19.85 -6.02 -5.89
N SER A 176 18.73 -6.57 -5.42
CA SER A 176 17.98 -6.02 -4.27
C SER A 176 18.53 -6.50 -2.94
N MET A 177 18.58 -5.60 -1.95
CA MET A 177 19.01 -5.88 -0.59
C MET A 177 17.87 -5.83 0.45
N ALA A 178 16.66 -6.24 0.07
CA ALA A 178 15.65 -6.60 1.08
C ALA A 178 16.27 -7.50 2.16
N ASN A 179 16.11 -7.13 3.43
CA ASN A 179 16.85 -7.73 4.54
C ASN A 179 15.90 -8.25 5.61
N ASN A 180 15.93 -9.56 5.81
CA ASN A 180 15.10 -10.24 6.81
C ASN A 180 15.90 -10.66 8.05
N TYR A 181 17.14 -10.19 8.23
CA TYR A 181 17.96 -10.54 9.39
C TYR A 181 17.19 -10.27 10.71
N PRO A 182 17.25 -11.18 11.70
CA PRO A 182 18.04 -12.43 11.76
C PRO A 182 17.31 -13.66 11.20
N LEU A 183 16.16 -13.48 10.56
CA LEU A 183 15.30 -14.57 10.12
C LEU A 183 15.86 -15.28 8.87
N ARG A 184 15.61 -16.58 8.79
CA ARG A 184 16.00 -17.40 7.63
C ARG A 184 15.04 -17.16 6.47
N GLY A 185 15.56 -17.05 5.25
CA GLY A 185 14.76 -17.03 4.01
C GLY A 185 14.16 -15.66 3.66
N GLY A 186 13.25 -15.67 2.69
CA GLY A 186 12.63 -14.48 2.08
C GLY A 186 11.40 -14.84 1.25
N LYS A 187 10.90 -13.91 0.43
CA LYS A 187 9.73 -14.14 -0.45
C LYS A 187 9.85 -15.48 -1.18
N ARG A 188 8.71 -16.16 -1.34
CA ARG A 188 8.59 -17.51 -1.94
C ARG A 188 9.14 -18.66 -1.09
N THR A 189 9.47 -18.43 0.19
CA THR A 189 9.89 -19.49 1.11
C THR A 189 8.95 -19.58 2.32
N ALA A 190 8.79 -20.78 2.88
CA ALA A 190 8.04 -21.00 4.12
C ALA A 190 8.89 -20.83 5.40
N TRP A 191 10.07 -20.21 5.26
CA TRP A 191 10.89 -19.85 6.42
C TRP A 191 10.36 -18.56 7.07
N GLU A 192 10.77 -18.29 8.31
CA GLU A 192 10.38 -17.07 9.04
C GLU A 192 10.56 -15.80 8.21
N GLY A 193 11.69 -15.61 7.53
CA GLY A 193 11.93 -14.43 6.70
C GLY A 193 11.03 -14.33 5.45
N GLY A 194 10.31 -15.40 5.11
CA GLY A 194 9.33 -15.43 4.01
C GLY A 194 7.88 -15.20 4.44
N MET A 195 7.57 -15.24 5.73
CA MET A 195 6.20 -15.19 6.26
C MET A 195 6.01 -14.23 7.44
N ARG A 196 7.05 -14.04 8.27
CA ARG A 196 7.05 -13.14 9.41
C ARG A 196 7.49 -11.75 8.98
N VAL A 197 6.62 -10.78 9.23
CA VAL A 197 6.75 -9.40 8.74
C VAL A 197 6.66 -8.42 9.90
N ASN A 198 7.21 -7.22 9.71
CA ASN A 198 6.95 -6.13 10.64
C ASN A 198 5.49 -5.69 10.50
N SER A 199 4.84 -5.50 11.63
CA SER A 199 3.47 -5.00 11.70
C SER A 199 3.29 -4.26 13.01
N PHE A 200 2.48 -3.21 12.98
CA PHE A 200 2.08 -2.48 14.17
C PHE A 200 0.67 -1.95 14.02
N VAL A 201 0.07 -1.60 15.15
CA VAL A 201 -1.24 -0.95 15.22
C VAL A 201 -1.05 0.40 15.90
N GLN A 202 -1.71 1.43 15.39
CA GLN A 202 -1.67 2.79 15.92
C GLN A 202 -3.06 3.44 15.82
N GLY A 203 -3.22 4.61 16.41
CA GLY A 203 -4.42 5.44 16.33
C GLY A 203 -5.01 5.73 17.70
N GLY A 204 -5.90 6.71 17.78
CA GLY A 204 -6.49 7.14 19.06
C GLY A 204 -7.48 6.16 19.68
N LEU A 205 -7.94 5.16 18.92
CA LEU A 205 -8.82 4.11 19.45
C LEU A 205 -8.07 3.14 20.39
N LEU A 206 -6.74 3.08 20.30
CA LEU A 206 -5.94 2.22 21.17
C LEU A 206 -5.94 2.76 22.61
N PRO A 207 -6.06 1.87 23.62
CA PRO A 207 -5.88 2.28 25.01
C PRO A 207 -4.49 2.88 25.22
N GLN A 208 -4.40 3.95 26.02
CA GLN A 208 -3.12 4.63 26.32
C GLN A 208 -2.04 3.65 26.82
N ALA A 209 -2.43 2.62 27.58
CA ALA A 209 -1.52 1.59 28.09
C ALA A 209 -0.94 0.66 27.02
N ALA A 210 -1.50 0.63 25.81
CA ALA A 210 -0.99 -0.16 24.69
C ALA A 210 0.04 0.61 23.85
N LEU A 211 0.10 1.94 23.95
CA LEU A 211 1.01 2.77 23.16
C LEU A 211 2.46 2.56 23.61
N GLY A 212 3.37 2.37 22.65
CA GLY A 212 4.79 2.12 22.93
C GLY A 212 5.09 0.73 23.52
N THR A 213 4.13 -0.20 23.45
CA THR A 213 4.31 -1.57 23.92
C THR A 213 4.52 -2.54 22.77
N GLU A 214 5.16 -3.67 23.07
CA GLU A 214 5.26 -4.80 22.15
C GLU A 214 4.31 -5.91 22.61
N LYS A 215 3.62 -6.54 21.65
CA LYS A 215 2.78 -7.71 21.91
C LYS A 215 3.45 -8.95 21.34
N HIS A 216 3.90 -9.82 22.23
CA HIS A 216 4.42 -11.13 21.84
C HIS A 216 3.27 -12.14 21.75
N GLY A 217 3.17 -12.83 20.61
CA GLY A 217 2.12 -13.80 20.32
C GLY A 217 1.99 -14.04 18.81
N TYR A 218 1.17 -15.00 18.43
CA TYR A 218 0.86 -15.25 17.02
C TYR A 218 -0.33 -14.40 16.60
N ILE A 219 -0.11 -13.49 15.67
CA ILE A 219 -1.14 -12.77 14.93
C ILE A 219 -0.89 -13.07 13.45
N HIS A 220 -1.94 -13.44 12.74
CA HIS A 220 -1.91 -13.74 11.33
C HIS A 220 -2.69 -12.67 10.55
N VAL A 221 -2.34 -12.42 9.28
CA VAL A 221 -3.06 -11.45 8.44
C VAL A 221 -4.56 -11.76 8.31
N ALA A 222 -4.94 -13.02 8.50
CA ALA A 222 -6.33 -13.47 8.47
C ALA A 222 -7.13 -13.21 9.77
N ASP A 223 -6.47 -12.70 10.82
CA ASP A 223 -7.15 -12.26 12.05
C ASP A 223 -7.87 -10.90 11.87
N TRP A 224 -7.53 -10.17 10.80
CA TRP A 224 -8.19 -8.94 10.35
C TRP A 224 -9.35 -9.23 9.40
#